data_AF-A0A8T4LL97-F1
#
_entry.id   AF-A0A8T4LL97-F1
#
_cell.length_a   1.000
_cell.length_b   1.000
_cell.length_c   1.000
_cell.angle_alpha   90.00
_cell.angle_beta   90.00
_cell.angle_gamma   90.00
#
_symmetry.space_group_name_H-M   'P 1'
#
loop_
_entity.id
_entity.type
_entity.pdbx_description
1 polymer ?
#
loop_
_entity_poly.entity_id
_entity_poly.type
_entity_poly.pdbx_seq_one_letter_code
_entity_poly.pdbx_strand_id
1 'polypeptide(L)'
;MLTVADFTKARNFSELRELYKKEGKTFASTGKLYSKAVKDWFELNKDKISQAPEGLPEELPGKTIDLNGISYHINGVTHFNVPGKVRHYYSKQLEDKLVAYESGLDTQFDMGYKNVYCMRDFSAFSLEVSTSNLIALIIAPLMKIPIHTCPYYEIFFKQPSAILKLRAKFNATYLPLPLEMEYAQHNTSAFTYNLRFGRSMYMTEYLRQLAEHKGAKEIHALVGLSHEVHIAHYLENKISSPKIEKLATHYLAKELAAKGEI
;
A
#
# COMPACT_ATOMS: atom_id res chain seq x y z
N MET A 1 3.23 -25.00 16.13
CA MET A 1 2.77 -23.61 15.83
C MET A 1 3.18 -23.33 14.41
N LEU A 2 2.33 -22.69 13.60
CA LEU A 2 2.71 -22.34 12.22
C LEU A 2 3.94 -21.43 12.19
N THR A 3 4.73 -21.55 11.14
CA THR A 3 5.95 -20.77 10.89
C THR A 3 5.71 -19.65 9.89
N VAL A 4 6.65 -18.72 9.74
CA VAL A 4 6.59 -17.68 8.69
C VAL A 4 6.44 -18.31 7.30
N ALA A 5 7.17 -19.41 7.03
CA ALA A 5 7.10 -20.09 5.74
C ALA A 5 5.72 -20.69 5.44
N ASP A 6 5.00 -21.16 6.46
CA ASP A 6 3.64 -21.69 6.30
C ASP A 6 2.67 -20.60 5.84
N PHE A 7 2.74 -19.42 6.46
CA PHE A 7 1.93 -18.26 6.08
C PHE A 7 2.28 -17.76 4.67
N THR A 8 3.57 -17.67 4.33
CA THR A 8 4.01 -17.18 3.02
C THR A 8 3.68 -18.15 1.89
N LYS A 9 3.66 -19.47 2.16
CA LYS A 9 3.28 -20.49 1.18
C LYS A 9 1.77 -20.60 0.97
N ALA A 10 0.96 -20.27 1.98
CA ALA A 10 -0.49 -20.32 1.87
C ALA A 10 -0.99 -19.24 0.89
N ARG A 11 -1.62 -19.69 -0.20
CA ARG A 11 -2.15 -18.81 -1.25
C ARG A 11 -3.57 -18.34 -0.96
N ASN A 12 -4.28 -19.04 -0.08
CA ASN A 12 -5.65 -18.75 0.31
C ASN A 12 -5.98 -19.31 1.71
N PHE A 13 -7.15 -18.95 2.25
CA PHE A 13 -7.63 -19.38 3.57
C PHE A 13 -7.95 -20.86 3.65
N SER A 14 -8.25 -21.52 2.52
CA SER A 14 -8.44 -22.97 2.50
C SER A 14 -7.13 -23.70 2.82
N GLU A 15 -6.05 -23.33 2.14
CA GLU A 15 -4.70 -23.85 2.41
C GLU A 15 -4.24 -23.51 3.84
N LEU A 16 -4.45 -22.27 4.29
CA LEU A 16 -4.11 -21.87 5.66
C LEU A 16 -4.91 -22.65 6.71
N ARG A 17 -6.19 -22.94 6.44
CA ARG A 17 -7.04 -23.73 7.34
C ARG A 17 -6.52 -25.16 7.49
N GLU A 18 -6.09 -25.79 6.41
CA GLU A 18 -5.51 -27.14 6.46
C GLU A 18 -4.19 -27.17 7.24
N LEU A 19 -3.37 -26.12 7.15
CA LEU A 19 -2.17 -25.98 7.98
C LEU A 19 -2.52 -25.91 9.48
N TYR A 20 -3.51 -25.11 9.87
CA TYR A 20 -3.97 -25.07 11.26
C TYR A 20 -4.61 -26.38 11.72
N LYS A 21 -5.31 -27.09 10.83
CA LYS A 21 -5.93 -28.38 11.13
C LYS A 21 -4.89 -29.45 11.47
N LYS A 22 -3.74 -29.45 10.79
CA LYS A 22 -2.59 -30.32 11.12
C LYS A 22 -2.03 -30.05 12.53
N GLU A 23 -2.20 -28.83 13.02
CA GLU A 23 -1.86 -28.39 14.39
C GLU A 23 -3.00 -28.65 15.40
N GLY A 24 -4.04 -29.40 15.02
CA GLY A 24 -5.20 -29.70 15.87
C GLY A 24 -6.15 -28.52 16.10
N LYS A 25 -6.06 -27.45 15.29
CA LYS A 25 -6.91 -26.25 15.42
C LYS A 25 -7.93 -26.19 14.29
N THR A 26 -9.18 -25.93 14.64
CA THR A 26 -10.28 -25.72 13.70
C THR A 26 -10.96 -24.39 13.94
N PHE A 27 -11.56 -23.82 12.89
CA PHE A 27 -12.20 -22.51 12.96
C PHE A 27 -13.59 -22.57 12.33
N ALA A 28 -14.58 -22.07 13.05
CA ALA A 28 -15.98 -22.08 12.61
C ALA A 28 -16.28 -21.09 11.48
N SER A 29 -15.41 -20.11 11.22
CA SER A 29 -15.60 -19.12 10.15
C SER A 29 -14.26 -18.54 9.66
N THR A 30 -14.28 -17.96 8.47
CA THR A 30 -13.12 -17.25 7.90
C THR A 30 -12.70 -16.05 8.76
N GLY A 31 -13.66 -15.30 9.33
CA GLY A 31 -13.34 -14.20 10.25
C GLY A 31 -12.59 -14.63 11.52
N LYS A 32 -12.96 -15.78 12.12
CA LYS A 32 -12.24 -16.34 13.28
C LYS A 32 -10.84 -16.82 12.89
N LEU A 33 -10.72 -17.48 11.73
CA LEU A 33 -9.43 -17.89 11.16
C LEU A 33 -8.53 -16.68 10.91
N TYR A 34 -9.02 -15.64 10.23
CA TYR A 34 -8.29 -14.40 9.96
C TYR A 34 -7.80 -13.73 11.25
N SER A 35 -8.68 -13.56 12.23
CA SER A 35 -8.33 -12.94 13.51
C SER A 35 -7.24 -13.69 14.26
N LYS A 36 -7.24 -15.03 14.19
CA LYS A 36 -6.18 -15.86 14.77
C LYS A 36 -4.90 -15.77 13.95
N ALA A 37 -5.02 -15.84 12.62
CA ALA A 37 -3.91 -15.76 11.68
C ALA A 37 -3.13 -14.46 11.83
N VAL A 38 -3.79 -13.30 11.90
CA VAL A 38 -3.15 -11.99 12.11
C VAL A 38 -2.34 -11.97 13.41
N LYS A 39 -2.90 -12.50 14.50
CA LYS A 39 -2.20 -12.57 15.79
C LYS A 39 -0.96 -13.45 15.72
N ASP A 40 -1.09 -14.66 15.18
CA ASP A 40 0.02 -15.60 15.07
C ASP A 40 1.11 -15.05 14.14
N TRP A 41 0.72 -14.42 13.03
CA TRP A 41 1.65 -13.76 12.11
C TRP A 41 2.41 -12.60 12.77
N PHE A 42 1.70 -11.75 13.54
CA PHE A 42 2.34 -10.66 14.26
C PHE A 42 3.35 -11.17 15.28
N GLU A 43 2.98 -12.17 16.07
CA GLU A 43 3.88 -12.78 17.06
C GLU A 43 5.14 -13.38 16.42
N LEU A 44 5.03 -13.97 15.22
CA LEU A 44 6.17 -14.50 14.46
C LEU A 44 7.10 -13.41 13.89
N ASN A 45 6.60 -12.17 13.73
CA ASN A 45 7.35 -11.10 13.05
C ASN A 45 7.68 -9.92 13.97
N LYS A 46 7.18 -9.87 15.21
CA LYS A 46 7.38 -8.74 16.13
C LYS A 46 8.86 -8.46 16.42
N ASP A 47 9.70 -9.48 16.49
CA ASP A 47 11.14 -9.32 16.74
C ASP A 47 11.87 -8.66 15.56
N LYS A 48 11.34 -8.77 14.34
CA LYS A 48 11.89 -8.04 13.18
C LYS A 48 11.71 -6.53 13.32
N ILE A 49 10.72 -6.08 14.10
CA ILE A 49 10.49 -4.65 14.35
C ILE A 49 11.61 -4.09 15.23
N SER A 50 12.01 -4.81 16.28
CA SER A 50 13.09 -4.40 17.18
C SER A 50 14.46 -4.53 16.51
N GLN A 51 14.65 -5.54 15.66
CA GLN A 51 15.89 -5.78 14.90
C GLN A 51 16.09 -4.84 13.70
N ALA A 52 15.02 -4.23 13.18
CA ALA A 52 15.13 -3.34 12.03
C ALA A 52 16.05 -2.14 12.34
N PRO A 53 16.97 -1.76 11.43
CA PRO A 53 17.95 -0.72 11.70
C PRO A 53 17.31 0.61 12.05
N GLU A 54 17.99 1.36 12.92
CA GLU A 54 17.69 2.76 13.18
C GLU A 54 18.23 3.65 12.05
N GLY A 55 17.61 4.81 11.84
CA GLY A 55 18.07 5.82 10.87
C GLY A 55 17.51 5.68 9.46
N LEU A 56 18.20 6.33 8.51
CA LEU A 56 17.89 6.31 7.09
C LEU A 56 18.70 5.20 6.41
N PRO A 57 18.09 4.38 5.54
CA PRO A 57 18.85 3.49 4.68
C PRO A 57 19.71 4.27 3.67
N GLU A 58 20.70 3.61 3.07
CA GLU A 58 21.52 4.21 2.00
C GLU A 58 20.70 4.44 0.71
N GLU A 59 19.79 3.51 0.40
CA GLU A 59 18.90 3.56 -0.76
C GLU A 59 17.42 3.60 -0.35
N LEU A 60 16.57 4.12 -1.23
CA LEU A 60 15.14 4.15 -0.97
C LEU A 60 14.62 2.72 -0.79
N PRO A 61 14.00 2.40 0.36
CA PRO A 61 13.51 1.06 0.56
C PRO A 61 12.27 0.87 -0.31
N GLY A 62 12.30 -0.13 -1.18
CA GLY A 62 11.28 -0.34 -2.19
C GLY A 62 11.22 -1.78 -2.68
N LYS A 63 10.30 -2.01 -3.62
CA LYS A 63 10.33 -3.17 -4.50
C LYS A 63 10.61 -2.70 -5.91
N THR A 64 11.49 -3.39 -6.61
CA THR A 64 11.73 -3.17 -8.04
C THR A 64 11.08 -4.32 -8.80
N ILE A 65 10.18 -3.99 -9.73
CA ILE A 65 9.54 -4.95 -10.63
C ILE A 65 9.92 -4.59 -12.07
N ASP A 66 10.54 -5.53 -12.77
CA ASP A 66 10.84 -5.38 -14.19
C ASP A 66 9.70 -5.96 -15.03
N LEU A 67 9.07 -5.13 -15.86
CA LEU A 67 7.94 -5.54 -16.70
C LEU A 67 8.04 -4.88 -18.07
N ASN A 68 8.09 -5.71 -19.11
CA ASN A 68 8.13 -5.26 -20.52
C ASN A 68 9.28 -4.26 -20.82
N GLY A 69 10.45 -4.46 -20.20
CA GLY A 69 11.62 -3.59 -20.40
C GLY A 69 11.58 -2.27 -19.62
N ILE A 70 10.64 -2.12 -18.69
CA ILE A 70 10.52 -0.97 -17.79
C ILE A 70 10.74 -1.45 -16.35
N SER A 71 11.62 -0.77 -15.62
CA SER A 71 11.85 -0.99 -14.19
C SER A 71 10.95 -0.07 -13.35
N TYR A 72 10.08 -0.68 -12.55
CA TYR A 72 9.16 0.02 -11.65
C TYR A 72 9.70 -0.04 -10.22
N HIS A 73 10.17 1.08 -9.68
CA HIS A 73 10.66 1.19 -8.31
C HIS A 73 9.56 1.73 -7.39
N ILE A 74 8.98 0.86 -6.58
CA ILE A 74 7.82 1.18 -5.75
C ILE A 74 8.30 1.38 -4.31
N ASN A 75 8.23 2.62 -3.84
CA ASN A 75 8.76 3.02 -2.54
C ASN A 75 7.61 3.39 -1.59
N GLY A 76 7.38 2.54 -0.59
CA GLY A 76 6.41 2.79 0.47
C GLY A 76 6.90 3.81 1.50
N VAL A 77 6.11 4.85 1.74
CA VAL A 77 6.32 5.89 2.76
C VAL A 77 5.16 5.96 3.74
N THR A 78 5.35 6.65 4.86
CA THR A 78 4.28 6.96 5.81
C THR A 78 3.71 8.35 5.56
N HIS A 79 2.38 8.49 5.63
CA HIS A 79 1.68 9.76 5.38
C HIS A 79 1.73 10.77 6.55
N PHE A 80 2.47 10.51 7.63
CA PHE A 80 2.39 11.36 8.83
C PHE A 80 3.77 11.76 9.33
N ASN A 81 3.91 13.06 9.64
CA ASN A 81 5.04 13.66 10.33
C ASN A 81 6.41 13.25 9.79
N VAL A 82 6.53 13.13 8.47
CA VAL A 82 7.82 12.86 7.80
C VAL A 82 8.78 13.98 8.17
N PRO A 83 9.82 13.71 8.98
CA PRO A 83 10.75 14.75 9.41
C PRO A 83 11.45 15.37 8.19
N GLY A 84 11.82 16.66 8.26
CA GLY A 84 12.45 17.36 7.13
C GLY A 84 13.68 16.64 6.55
N LYS A 85 14.47 15.97 7.40
CA LYS A 85 15.61 15.12 6.97
C LYS A 85 15.20 13.96 6.06
N VAL A 86 14.04 13.35 6.30
CA VAL A 86 13.50 12.27 5.47
C VAL A 86 13.02 12.85 4.15
N ARG A 87 12.30 13.98 4.17
CA ARG A 87 11.88 14.68 2.95
C ARG A 87 13.08 14.98 2.04
N HIS A 88 14.12 15.60 2.60
CA HIS A 88 15.36 15.91 1.86
C HIS A 88 16.03 14.65 1.30
N TYR A 89 16.05 13.56 2.07
CA TYR A 89 16.57 12.27 1.62
C TYR A 89 15.83 11.74 0.39
N TYR A 90 14.49 11.71 0.40
CA TYR A 90 13.70 11.29 -0.77
C TYR A 90 13.91 12.21 -1.97
N SER A 91 13.86 13.53 -1.77
CA SER A 91 14.11 14.54 -2.80
C SER A 91 15.45 14.31 -3.51
N LYS A 92 16.55 14.16 -2.74
CA LYS A 92 17.89 13.92 -3.31
C LYS A 92 17.98 12.60 -4.10
N GLN A 93 17.30 11.55 -3.64
CA GLN A 93 17.33 10.24 -4.30
C GLN A 93 16.52 10.20 -5.61
N LEU A 94 15.70 11.22 -5.87
CA LEU A 94 14.69 11.21 -6.94
C LEU A 94 14.76 12.41 -7.89
N GLU A 95 15.65 13.37 -7.65
CA GLU A 95 15.74 14.66 -8.34
C GLU A 95 15.70 14.56 -9.88
N ASP A 96 16.43 13.61 -10.46
CA ASP A 96 16.54 13.44 -11.93
C ASP A 96 15.65 12.32 -12.50
N LYS A 97 14.77 11.74 -11.68
CA LYS A 97 14.01 10.53 -12.03
C LYS A 97 12.59 10.87 -12.48
N LEU A 98 11.99 9.98 -13.28
CA LEU A 98 10.55 10.01 -13.51
C LEU A 98 9.85 9.48 -12.27
N VAL A 99 9.07 10.33 -11.60
CA VAL A 99 8.39 9.98 -10.35
C VAL A 99 6.89 10.15 -10.49
N ALA A 100 6.12 9.19 -10.02
CA ALA A 100 4.72 9.37 -9.71
C ALA A 100 4.50 9.22 -8.21
N TYR A 101 3.64 10.06 -7.61
CA TYR A 101 3.38 10.00 -6.16
C TYR A 101 1.89 9.97 -5.83
N GLU A 102 1.55 9.31 -4.73
CA GLU A 102 0.20 9.29 -4.19
C GLU A 102 -0.22 10.67 -3.68
N SER A 103 -1.42 11.15 -4.05
CA SER A 103 -1.87 12.51 -3.70
C SER A 103 -1.95 12.79 -2.19
N GLY A 104 -2.04 11.77 -1.34
CA GLY A 104 -1.90 11.91 0.12
C GLY A 104 -0.51 12.38 0.60
N LEU A 105 0.47 12.49 -0.30
CA LEU A 105 1.84 12.93 -0.01
C LEU A 105 2.14 14.36 -0.51
N ASP A 106 1.16 15.03 -1.11
CA ASP A 106 1.33 16.32 -1.79
C ASP A 106 1.85 17.43 -0.85
N THR A 107 1.43 17.42 0.42
CA THR A 107 1.90 18.38 1.44
C THR A 107 3.23 18.00 2.07
N GLN A 108 3.76 16.82 1.74
CA GLN A 108 4.86 16.17 2.48
C GLN A 108 6.19 16.18 1.75
N PHE A 109 6.21 16.42 0.44
CA PHE A 109 7.44 16.46 -0.33
C PHE A 109 7.43 17.72 -1.19
N ASP A 110 8.52 18.50 -1.09
CA ASP A 110 8.76 19.60 -2.00
C ASP A 110 9.27 19.00 -3.31
N MET A 111 8.34 18.64 -4.19
CA MET A 111 8.63 17.96 -5.44
C MET A 111 8.46 18.89 -6.63
N GLY A 112 8.98 20.12 -6.53
CA GLY A 112 9.05 21.09 -7.63
C GLY A 112 9.87 20.64 -8.85
N TYR A 113 10.17 19.35 -8.97
CA TYR A 113 10.86 18.75 -10.10
C TYR A 113 9.94 18.63 -11.32
N LYS A 114 10.54 18.76 -12.49
CA LYS A 114 9.83 18.71 -13.77
C LYS A 114 9.17 17.35 -14.03
N ASN A 115 9.83 16.26 -13.64
CA ASN A 115 9.46 14.88 -13.95
C ASN A 115 8.64 14.19 -12.85
N VAL A 116 7.86 14.96 -12.07
CA VAL A 116 7.04 14.42 -10.98
C VAL A 116 5.55 14.56 -11.30
N TYR A 117 4.79 13.48 -11.14
CA TYR A 117 3.36 13.39 -11.50
C TYR A 117 2.51 12.93 -10.33
N CYS A 118 1.39 13.61 -10.07
CA CYS A 118 0.49 13.25 -8.98
C CYS A 118 -0.51 12.16 -9.41
N MET A 119 -0.48 11.01 -8.75
CA MET A 119 -1.54 10.00 -8.79
C MET A 119 -2.68 10.47 -7.88
N ARG A 120 -3.65 11.20 -8.45
CA ARG A 120 -4.83 11.78 -7.76
C ARG A 120 -5.85 10.73 -7.32
N ASP A 121 -5.39 9.74 -6.59
CA ASP A 121 -6.13 8.57 -6.14
C ASP A 121 -7.31 8.92 -5.20
N PHE A 122 -7.17 9.94 -4.34
CA PHE A 122 -8.30 10.45 -3.54
C PHE A 122 -9.41 11.04 -4.42
N SER A 123 -9.05 11.72 -5.52
CA SER A 123 -10.03 12.22 -6.49
C SER A 123 -10.65 11.09 -7.32
N ALA A 124 -9.84 10.09 -7.69
CA ALA A 124 -10.29 8.93 -8.44
C ALA A 124 -11.33 8.08 -7.68
N PHE A 125 -11.29 8.12 -6.34
CA PHE A 125 -12.20 7.40 -5.44
C PHE A 125 -12.90 8.34 -4.44
N SER A 126 -13.29 9.52 -4.91
CA SER A 126 -13.78 10.61 -4.04
C SER A 126 -15.04 10.26 -3.24
N LEU A 127 -15.98 9.53 -3.85
CA LEU A 127 -17.19 9.05 -3.17
C LEU A 127 -16.82 8.05 -2.07
N GLU A 128 -15.92 7.13 -2.38
CA GLU A 128 -15.45 6.14 -1.42
C GLU A 128 -14.73 6.82 -0.25
N VAL A 129 -13.84 7.75 -0.52
CA VAL A 129 -13.12 8.48 0.53
C VAL A 129 -14.08 9.28 1.40
N SER A 130 -14.98 10.04 0.78
CA SER A 130 -15.92 10.91 1.51
C SER A 130 -16.86 10.12 2.42
N THR A 131 -17.39 9.01 1.90
CA THR A 131 -18.24 8.11 2.69
C THR A 131 -17.44 7.46 3.83
N SER A 132 -16.15 7.19 3.64
CA SER A 132 -15.33 6.54 4.66
C SER A 132 -15.09 7.50 5.80
N ASN A 133 -14.82 8.77 5.46
CA ASN A 133 -14.70 9.85 6.44
C ASN A 133 -16.03 10.10 7.17
N LEU A 134 -17.16 10.10 6.47
CA LEU A 134 -18.48 10.21 7.08
C LEU A 134 -18.75 9.10 8.09
N ILE A 135 -18.47 7.84 7.72
CA ILE A 135 -18.62 6.69 8.60
C ILE A 135 -17.70 6.83 9.83
N ALA A 136 -16.42 7.10 9.61
CA ALA A 136 -15.42 7.12 10.67
C ALA A 136 -15.55 8.31 11.63
N LEU A 137 -15.88 9.50 11.12
CA LEU A 137 -15.87 10.74 11.91
C LEU A 137 -17.23 11.09 12.51
N ILE A 138 -18.32 10.60 11.92
CA ILE A 138 -19.68 10.99 12.34
C ILE A 138 -20.46 9.77 12.80
N ILE A 139 -20.67 8.78 11.92
CA ILE A 139 -21.61 7.69 12.22
C ILE A 139 -21.09 6.82 13.36
N ALA A 140 -19.84 6.35 13.29
CA ALA A 140 -19.32 5.44 14.29
C ALA A 140 -19.21 6.04 15.70
N PRO A 141 -18.74 7.30 15.89
CA PRO A 141 -18.80 7.97 17.17
C PRO A 141 -20.23 8.11 17.72
N LEU A 142 -21.19 8.53 16.89
CA LEU A 142 -22.60 8.67 17.29
C LEU A 142 -23.20 7.34 17.74
N MET A 143 -22.87 6.27 17.04
CA MET A 143 -23.38 4.92 17.32
C MET A 143 -22.60 4.22 18.44
N LYS A 144 -21.57 4.86 19.01
CA LYS A 144 -20.58 4.23 19.91
C LYS A 144 -20.06 2.91 19.35
N ILE A 145 -20.02 2.78 18.02
CA ILE A 145 -19.42 1.64 17.38
C ILE A 145 -17.94 1.78 17.72
N PRO A 146 -17.32 0.78 18.38
CA PRO A 146 -15.88 0.73 18.41
C PRO A 146 -15.50 0.60 16.95
N ILE A 147 -15.11 1.74 16.35
CA ILE A 147 -14.11 1.69 15.32
C ILE A 147 -13.00 0.99 16.08
N HIS A 148 -12.77 -0.29 15.77
CA HIS A 148 -11.43 -0.81 15.91
C HIS A 148 -10.64 0.15 15.05
N THR A 149 -10.22 1.25 15.69
CA THR A 149 -9.35 2.27 15.14
C THR A 149 -8.32 1.40 14.54
N CYS A 150 -8.33 1.37 13.21
CA CYS A 150 -7.49 0.43 12.53
C CYS A 150 -6.10 0.62 13.18
N PRO A 151 -5.35 -0.46 13.46
CA PRO A 151 -4.07 -0.35 14.16
C PRO A 151 -3.15 0.74 13.58
N TYR A 152 -3.44 1.25 12.37
CA TYR A 152 -3.21 2.64 11.92
C TYR A 152 -2.97 3.66 13.05
N TYR A 153 -3.87 3.95 13.99
CA TYR A 153 -3.64 5.06 14.94
C TYR A 153 -2.37 4.87 15.81
N GLU A 154 -2.15 3.71 16.43
CA GLU A 154 -0.90 3.48 17.18
C GLU A 154 0.33 3.29 16.29
N ILE A 155 0.16 2.86 15.03
CA ILE A 155 1.21 2.83 14.01
C ILE A 155 1.60 4.25 13.56
N PHE A 156 0.65 5.19 13.53
CA PHE A 156 0.85 6.54 12.99
C PHE A 156 1.31 7.57 14.02
N PHE A 157 0.99 7.42 15.31
CA PHE A 157 1.31 8.45 16.32
C PHE A 157 2.56 8.17 17.17
N LYS A 158 3.02 6.91 17.26
CA LYS A 158 4.33 6.54 17.86
C LYS A 158 5.23 5.94 16.79
N GLN A 159 5.61 6.75 15.82
CA GLN A 159 6.47 6.31 14.72
C GLN A 159 7.94 6.29 15.20
N PRO A 160 8.65 5.15 15.11
CA PRO A 160 10.10 5.20 15.13
C PRO A 160 10.55 6.19 14.05
N SER A 161 11.51 7.06 14.36
CA SER A 161 12.09 7.96 13.37
C SER A 161 12.83 7.23 12.23
N ALA A 162 12.92 5.90 12.30
CA ALA A 162 13.53 5.02 11.33
C ALA A 162 12.49 4.38 10.41
N ILE A 163 12.58 4.71 9.11
CA ILE A 163 11.71 4.23 8.04
C ILE A 163 11.65 2.69 8.01
N LEU A 164 12.78 2.03 8.29
CA LEU A 164 12.88 0.57 8.27
C LEU A 164 12.09 -0.11 9.39
N LYS A 165 12.03 0.50 10.58
CA LYS A 165 11.19 -0.02 11.68
C LYS A 165 9.71 0.10 11.38
N LEU A 166 9.30 1.18 10.72
CA LEU A 166 7.91 1.36 10.27
C LEU A 166 7.52 0.30 9.24
N ARG A 167 8.39 0.05 8.25
CA ARG A 167 8.20 -1.01 7.27
C ARG A 167 8.13 -2.39 7.93
N ALA A 168 9.02 -2.68 8.87
CA ALA A 168 8.98 -3.94 9.62
C ALA A 168 7.67 -4.10 10.41
N LYS A 169 7.21 -3.03 11.09
CA LYS A 169 5.92 -3.02 11.80
C LYS A 169 4.76 -3.25 10.85
N PHE A 170 4.76 -2.60 9.69
CA PHE A 170 3.75 -2.80 8.66
C PHE A 170 3.70 -4.27 8.21
N ASN A 171 4.85 -4.84 7.83
CA ASN A 171 4.95 -6.23 7.38
C ASN A 171 4.56 -7.25 8.47
N ALA A 172 4.76 -6.92 9.75
CA ALA A 172 4.32 -7.76 10.86
C ALA A 172 2.81 -7.65 11.14
N THR A 173 2.17 -6.55 10.76
CA THR A 173 0.76 -6.27 11.10
C THR A 173 -0.22 -6.94 10.14
N TYR A 174 0.13 -7.03 8.85
CA TYR A 174 -0.74 -7.60 7.82
C TYR A 174 -0.29 -8.99 7.43
N LEU A 175 -1.26 -9.87 7.14
CA LEU A 175 -0.95 -11.18 6.57
C LEU A 175 -0.26 -11.03 5.21
N PRO A 176 0.40 -12.10 4.73
CA PRO A 176 0.83 -12.17 3.34
C PRO A 176 -0.30 -11.78 2.38
N LEU A 177 0.05 -10.99 1.38
CA LEU A 177 -0.90 -10.30 0.52
C LEU A 177 -2.02 -11.18 -0.09
N PRO A 178 -1.76 -12.42 -0.57
CA PRO A 178 -2.83 -13.27 -1.10
C PRO A 178 -3.97 -13.49 -0.09
N LEU A 179 -3.63 -13.66 1.19
CA LEU A 179 -4.59 -13.85 2.26
C LEU A 179 -5.34 -12.54 2.60
N GLU A 180 -4.64 -11.40 2.63
CA GLU A 180 -5.27 -10.09 2.83
C GLU A 180 -6.28 -9.78 1.71
N MET A 181 -5.91 -10.06 0.45
CA MET A 181 -6.76 -9.83 -0.70
C MET A 181 -8.00 -10.72 -0.69
N GLU A 182 -7.82 -12.04 -0.48
CA GLU A 182 -8.96 -12.97 -0.39
C GLU A 182 -9.91 -12.58 0.76
N TYR A 183 -9.35 -12.22 1.92
CA TYR A 183 -10.18 -11.78 3.05
C TYR A 183 -11.01 -10.56 2.66
N ALA A 184 -10.36 -9.57 2.03
CA ALA A 184 -11.03 -8.35 1.62
C ALA A 184 -12.10 -8.60 0.55
N GLN A 185 -11.82 -9.43 -0.45
CA GLN A 185 -12.78 -9.75 -1.52
C GLN A 185 -14.05 -10.40 -0.99
N HIS A 186 -13.95 -11.25 0.04
CA HIS A 186 -15.10 -12.02 0.53
C HIS A 186 -15.77 -11.44 1.77
N ASN A 187 -15.09 -10.60 2.54
CA ASN A 187 -15.56 -10.20 3.88
C ASN A 187 -15.59 -8.69 4.09
N THR A 188 -15.08 -7.90 3.15
CA THR A 188 -15.20 -6.44 3.22
C THR A 188 -16.24 -5.94 2.25
N SER A 189 -16.87 -4.80 2.59
CA SER A 189 -17.76 -4.14 1.64
C SER A 189 -16.97 -3.80 0.38
N ALA A 190 -17.62 -3.88 -0.79
CA ALA A 190 -17.01 -3.48 -2.07
C ALA A 190 -16.37 -2.08 -1.98
N PHE A 191 -16.97 -1.22 -1.17
CA PHE A 191 -16.45 0.05 -0.72
C PHE A 191 -15.04 -0.01 -0.09
N THR A 192 -14.86 -0.80 0.97
CA THR A 192 -13.58 -0.92 1.68
C THR A 192 -12.53 -1.59 0.80
N TYR A 193 -12.95 -2.56 0.00
CA TYR A 193 -12.11 -3.19 -1.01
C TYR A 193 -11.59 -2.16 -2.02
N ASN A 194 -12.46 -1.31 -2.55
CA ASN A 194 -12.10 -0.27 -3.51
C ASN A 194 -11.13 0.76 -2.91
N LEU A 195 -11.32 1.15 -1.65
CA LEU A 195 -10.44 2.12 -0.98
C LEU A 195 -8.99 1.67 -0.81
N ARG A 196 -8.75 0.36 -0.65
CA ARG A 196 -7.38 -0.14 -0.43
C ARG A 196 -6.81 -0.79 -1.69
N PHE A 197 -7.56 -1.70 -2.30
CA PHE A 197 -7.11 -2.50 -3.44
C PHE A 197 -7.43 -1.81 -4.77
N GLY A 198 -8.61 -1.20 -4.89
CA GLY A 198 -8.97 -0.40 -6.07
C GLY A 198 -8.03 0.79 -6.29
N ARG A 199 -7.72 1.55 -5.22
CA ARG A 199 -6.72 2.65 -5.26
C ARG A 199 -5.34 2.16 -5.69
N SER A 200 -4.89 1.03 -5.16
CA SER A 200 -3.59 0.45 -5.55
C SER A 200 -3.57 0.01 -7.01
N MET A 201 -4.65 -0.58 -7.52
CA MET A 201 -4.78 -0.97 -8.92
C MET A 201 -4.78 0.25 -9.83
N TYR A 202 -5.48 1.32 -9.44
CA TYR A 202 -5.44 2.61 -10.14
C TYR A 202 -4.02 3.18 -10.22
N MET A 203 -3.27 3.18 -9.12
CA MET A 203 -1.88 3.63 -9.11
C MET A 203 -1.02 2.77 -10.03
N THR A 204 -1.21 1.45 -10.03
CA THR A 204 -0.52 0.53 -10.97
C THR A 204 -0.80 0.89 -12.43
N GLU A 205 -2.06 1.08 -12.82
CA GLU A 205 -2.38 1.44 -14.21
C GLU A 205 -1.87 2.84 -14.57
N TYR A 206 -1.95 3.80 -13.62
CA TYR A 206 -1.40 5.13 -13.83
C TYR A 206 0.12 5.06 -14.12
N LEU A 207 0.88 4.27 -13.34
CA LEU A 207 2.31 4.09 -13.54
C LEU A 207 2.64 3.50 -14.91
N ARG A 208 1.91 2.45 -15.33
CA ARG A 208 2.10 1.83 -16.65
C ARG A 208 1.87 2.84 -17.78
N GLN A 209 0.75 3.56 -17.72
CA GLN A 209 0.38 4.52 -18.75
C GLN A 209 1.31 5.74 -18.77
N LEU A 210 1.77 6.21 -17.61
CA LEU A 210 2.75 7.29 -17.53
C LEU A 210 4.10 6.85 -18.10
N ALA A 211 4.59 5.66 -17.75
CA ALA A 211 5.84 5.14 -18.28
C ALA A 211 5.79 4.98 -19.81
N GLU A 212 4.68 4.45 -20.34
CA GLU A 212 4.43 4.35 -21.78
C GLU A 212 4.41 5.73 -22.45
N HIS A 213 3.63 6.67 -21.92
CA HIS A 213 3.53 8.03 -22.46
C HIS A 213 4.89 8.74 -22.49
N LYS A 214 5.75 8.49 -21.50
CA LYS A 214 7.09 9.06 -21.41
C LYS A 214 8.17 8.29 -22.16
N GLY A 215 7.86 7.11 -22.72
CA GLY A 215 8.86 6.20 -23.27
C GLY A 215 9.95 5.85 -22.25
N ALA A 216 9.58 5.78 -20.97
CA ALA A 216 10.52 5.63 -19.87
C ALA A 216 10.98 4.18 -19.72
N LYS A 217 12.27 3.97 -19.46
CA LYS A 217 12.83 2.67 -19.06
C LYS A 217 12.77 2.44 -17.56
N GLU A 218 12.55 3.50 -16.80
CA GLU A 218 12.57 3.50 -15.35
C GLU A 218 11.53 4.50 -14.83
N ILE A 219 10.76 4.09 -13.82
CA ILE A 219 9.80 4.95 -13.12
C ILE A 219 9.82 4.65 -11.62
N HIS A 220 9.76 5.70 -10.80
CA HIS A 220 9.68 5.62 -9.35
C HIS A 220 8.27 5.97 -8.88
N ALA A 221 7.71 5.13 -8.01
CA ALA A 221 6.46 5.40 -7.33
C ALA A 221 6.74 5.74 -5.86
N LEU A 222 6.22 6.88 -5.39
CA LEU A 222 6.15 7.21 -3.97
C LEU A 222 4.71 7.03 -3.48
N VAL A 223 4.48 6.03 -2.65
CA VAL A 223 3.12 5.66 -2.22
C VAL A 223 3.09 5.32 -0.74
N GLY A 224 1.92 5.30 -0.13
CA GLY A 224 1.74 4.77 1.20
C GLY A 224 2.27 3.33 1.31
N LEU A 225 2.89 2.99 2.44
CA LEU A 225 3.46 1.65 2.70
C LEU A 225 2.50 0.49 2.38
N SER A 226 1.19 0.69 2.57
CA SER A 226 0.18 -0.30 2.21
C SER A 226 -0.04 -0.50 0.71
N HIS A 227 0.20 0.54 -0.08
CA HIS A 227 0.03 0.50 -1.53
C HIS A 227 1.22 -0.18 -2.20
N GLU A 228 2.43 -0.06 -1.64
CA GLU A 228 3.65 -0.64 -2.19
C GLU A 228 3.50 -2.13 -2.53
N VAL A 229 3.09 -2.94 -1.55
CA VAL A 229 2.96 -4.39 -1.72
C VAL A 229 1.86 -4.76 -2.72
N HIS A 230 0.79 -3.96 -2.80
CA HIS A 230 -0.31 -4.19 -3.73
C HIS A 230 0.07 -3.85 -5.16
N ILE A 231 0.73 -2.69 -5.36
CA ILE A 231 1.20 -2.26 -6.68
C ILE A 231 2.20 -3.26 -7.22
N ALA A 232 3.14 -3.71 -6.39
CA ALA A 232 4.12 -4.74 -6.77
C ALA A 232 3.42 -6.01 -7.24
N HIS A 233 2.44 -6.49 -6.47
CA HIS A 233 1.66 -7.67 -6.83
C HIS A 233 0.90 -7.51 -8.15
N TYR A 234 0.26 -6.37 -8.38
CA TYR A 234 -0.45 -6.12 -9.64
C TYR A 234 0.50 -6.03 -10.84
N LEU A 235 1.70 -5.48 -10.66
CA LEU A 235 2.74 -5.48 -11.70
C LEU A 235 3.27 -6.89 -11.98
N GLU A 236 3.71 -7.61 -10.93
CA GLU A 236 4.24 -8.98 -11.01
C GLU A 236 3.27 -9.93 -11.73
N ASN A 237 1.99 -9.80 -11.44
CA ASN A 237 0.94 -10.70 -11.94
C ASN A 237 0.20 -10.13 -13.16
N LYS A 238 0.62 -8.97 -13.67
CA LYS A 238 -0.01 -8.27 -14.81
C LYS A 238 -1.53 -8.11 -14.63
N ILE A 239 -1.96 -7.87 -13.39
CA ILE A 239 -3.36 -7.68 -13.05
C ILE A 239 -3.77 -6.28 -13.51
N SER A 240 -4.94 -6.20 -14.14
CA SER A 240 -5.56 -4.96 -14.59
C SER A 240 -7.10 -5.08 -14.56
N SER A 241 -7.79 -3.96 -14.77
CA SER A 241 -9.23 -3.88 -14.97
C SER A 241 -9.56 -2.79 -15.99
N PRO A 242 -10.37 -3.05 -17.03
CA PRO A 242 -10.75 -2.04 -18.02
C PRO A 242 -11.38 -0.77 -17.41
N LYS A 243 -12.13 -0.94 -16.31
CA LYS A 243 -12.71 0.19 -15.57
C LYS A 243 -11.61 1.07 -14.94
N ILE A 244 -10.60 0.44 -14.35
CA ILE A 244 -9.49 1.13 -13.69
C ILE A 244 -8.53 1.73 -14.71
N GLU A 245 -8.25 1.04 -15.82
CA GLU A 245 -7.47 1.57 -16.94
C GLU A 245 -8.05 2.88 -17.45
N LYS A 246 -9.36 2.90 -17.73
CA LYS A 246 -10.06 4.12 -18.18
C LYS A 246 -9.98 5.25 -17.15
N LEU A 247 -10.08 4.92 -15.86
CA LEU A 247 -9.95 5.89 -14.78
C LEU A 247 -8.54 6.46 -14.69
N ALA A 248 -7.51 5.61 -14.81
CA ALA A 248 -6.11 6.02 -14.87
C ALA A 248 -5.84 6.93 -16.07
N THR A 249 -6.34 6.58 -17.26
CA THR A 249 -6.20 7.40 -18.48
C THR A 249 -6.79 8.79 -18.29
N HIS A 250 -8.00 8.89 -17.73
CA HIS A 250 -8.66 10.16 -17.46
C HIS A 250 -7.84 11.07 -16.54
N TYR A 251 -7.30 10.52 -15.45
CA TYR A 251 -6.53 11.32 -14.49
C TYR A 251 -5.10 11.61 -14.94
N LEU A 252 -4.48 10.72 -15.71
CA LEU A 252 -3.19 10.98 -16.33
C LEU A 252 -3.33 12.13 -17.34
N ALA A 253 -4.33 12.11 -18.21
CA ALA A 253 -4.58 13.20 -19.16
C ALA A 253 -4.76 14.55 -18.45
N LYS A 254 -5.51 14.58 -17.33
CA LYS A 254 -5.65 15.81 -16.52
C LYS A 254 -4.32 16.31 -15.97
N GLU A 255 -3.47 15.42 -15.48
CA GLU A 255 -2.17 15.79 -14.93
C GLU A 255 -1.21 16.28 -16.02
N LEU A 256 -1.17 15.61 -17.17
CA LEU A 256 -0.38 16.03 -18.33
C LEU A 256 -0.83 17.40 -18.85
N ALA A 257 -2.14 17.64 -18.96
CA ALA A 257 -2.69 18.94 -19.36
C ALA A 257 -2.36 20.04 -18.34
N ALA A 258 -2.43 19.76 -17.03
CA ALA A 258 -2.04 20.72 -15.99
C ALA A 258 -0.54 21.11 -16.06
N LYS A 259 0.29 20.24 -16.66
CA LYS A 259 1.71 20.49 -16.92
C LYS A 259 2.01 21.07 -18.31
N GLY A 260 0.99 21.25 -19.16
CA GLY A 260 1.15 21.75 -20.52
C GLY A 260 1.85 20.77 -21.47
N GLU A 261 1.72 19.47 -21.23
CA GLU A 261 2.37 18.41 -22.00
C GLU A 261 1.46 17.81 -23.08
N ILE A 262 0.18 18.15 -23.07
CA ILE A 262 -0.84 17.84 -24.09
C ILE A 262 -1.82 19.00 -24.25
#